data_AF-A0A4Q8QR54-F1
#
_entry.id   AF-A0A4Q8QR54-F1
#
_cell.length_a   1.000
_cell.length_b   1.000
_cell.length_c   1.000
_cell.angle_alpha   90.00
_cell.angle_beta   90.00
_cell.angle_gamma   90.00
#
_symmetry.space_group_name_H-M   'P 1'
#
loop_
_entity.id
_entity.type
_entity.pdbx_description
1 polymer ?
#
loop_
_entity_poly.entity_id
_entity_poly.type
_entity_poly.pdbx_seq_one_letter_code
_entity_poly.pdbx_strand_id
1 'polypeptide(L)' 'MRKLIAFDEDTFDKLKQLGRDRMATFQELADEAFADLLKKHGIPIDLRDALRKSAAQSKTDTAKSPSNSPRPKARKGRHA' A
#
# COMPACT_ATOMS: atom_id res chain seq x y z
N MET A 1 5.24 21.73 9.57
CA MET A 1 5.02 21.05 10.87
C MET A 1 6.25 20.23 11.19
N ARG A 2 6.91 20.45 12.34
CA ARG A 2 8.08 19.65 12.76
C ARG A 2 7.61 18.49 13.63
N LYS A 3 8.04 17.28 13.32
CA LYS A 3 7.86 16.09 14.17
C LYS A 3 9.21 15.78 14.82
N LEU A 4 9.20 15.40 16.09
CA LEU A 4 10.40 15.04 16.85
C LEU A 4 10.28 13.58 17.28
N ILE A 5 11.37 12.83 17.12
CA ILE A 5 11.50 11.45 17.58
C ILE A 5 12.70 11.43 18.52
N ALA A 6 12.48 10.96 19.75
CA ALA A 6 13.54 10.81 20.73
C ALA A 6 14.23 9.45 20.55
N PHE A 7 15.55 9.45 20.69
CA PHE A 7 16.39 8.27 20.77
C PHE A 7 17.18 8.35 22.07
N ASP A 8 17.43 7.20 22.70
CA ASP A 8 18.49 7.12 23.69
C ASP A 8 19.86 7.34 23.02
N GLU A 9 20.84 7.77 23.81
CA GLU A 9 22.16 8.17 23.34
C GLU A 9 22.89 7.00 22.65
N ASP A 10 22.86 5.82 23.27
CA ASP A 10 23.50 4.61 22.76
C ASP A 10 22.94 4.18 21.40
N THR A 11 21.61 4.20 21.25
CA THR A 11 20.95 3.87 19.98
C THR A 11 21.28 4.90 18.92
N PHE A 12 21.27 6.19 19.26
CA PHE A 12 21.59 7.24 18.30
C PHE A 12 23.02 7.13 17.77
N ASP A 13 23.98 6.83 18.64
CA ASP A 13 25.38 6.66 18.23
C ASP A 13 25.60 5.41 17.38
N LYS A 14 24.90 4.30 17.68
CA LYS A 14 24.89 3.12 16.81
C LYS A 14 24.32 3.43 15.44
N LEU A 15 23.23 4.21 15.35
CA LEU A 15 22.64 4.62 14.08
C LEU A 15 23.56 5.53 13.27
N LYS A 16 24.28 6.47 13.92
CA LYS A 16 25.30 7.28 13.26
C LYS A 16 26.46 6.43 12.73
N GLN A 17 26.94 5.49 13.55
CA GLN A 17 28.01 4.58 13.15
C GLN A 17 27.59 3.75 11.94
N LEU A 18 26.39 3.17 11.97
CA LEU A 18 25.83 2.42 10.85
C LEU A 18 25.74 3.27 9.58
N GLY A 19 25.37 4.54 9.69
CA GLY A 19 25.36 5.48 8.57
C GLY A 19 26.75 5.64 7.96
N ARG A 20 27.78 5.87 8.79
CA ARG A 20 29.18 5.95 8.34
C ARG A 20 29.63 4.67 7.64
N ASP A 21 29.34 3.52 8.23
CA ASP A 21 29.76 2.22 7.70
C ASP A 21 29.13 1.91 6.33
N ARG A 22 27.88 2.37 6.11
CA ARG A 22 27.16 2.23 4.83
C ARG A 22 27.37 3.38 3.85
N MET A 23 28.19 4.38 4.20
CA MET A 23 28.32 5.64 3.46
C MET A 23 26.95 6.32 3.19
N ALA A 24 26.05 6.24 4.16
CA ALA A 24 24.70 6.78 4.11
C ALA A 24 24.47 7.81 5.23
N THR A 25 23.53 8.71 4.99
CA THR A 25 23.05 9.63 6.02
C THR A 25 22.05 8.94 6.96
N PHE A 26 21.91 9.46 8.17
CA PHE A 26 20.88 8.99 9.11
C PHE A 26 19.47 9.09 8.51
N GLN A 27 19.20 10.12 7.69
CA GLN A 27 17.90 10.29 7.05
C GLN A 27 17.61 9.17 6.05
N GLU A 28 18.58 8.78 5.22
CA GLU A 28 18.42 7.68 4.26
C GLU A 28 18.15 6.35 4.97
N LEU A 29 18.85 6.09 6.09
CA LEU A 29 18.56 4.91 6.92
C LEU A 29 17.13 4.94 7.47
N ALA A 30 16.66 6.12 7.91
CA ALA A 30 15.31 6.27 8.43
C ALA A 30 14.26 6.06 7.32
N ASP A 31 14.47 6.64 6.14
CA ASP A 31 13.57 6.50 5.00
C ASP A 31 13.46 5.03 4.54
N GLU A 32 14.58 4.30 4.51
CA GLU A 32 14.60 2.85 4.22
C GLU A 32 13.82 2.06 5.28
N ALA A 33 14.10 2.29 6.56
CA ALA A 33 13.45 1.59 7.66
C ALA A 33 11.94 1.84 7.70
N PHE A 34 11.51 3.09 7.47
CA PHE A 34 10.09 3.43 7.41
C PHE A 34 9.42 2.85 6.18
N ALA A 35 10.05 2.88 5.00
CA ALA A 35 9.50 2.28 3.79
C ALA A 35 9.24 0.78 3.98
N ASP A 36 10.21 0.07 4.56
CA ASP A 36 10.07 -1.36 4.87
C ASP A 36 8.96 -1.64 5.88
N LEU A 37 8.82 -0.81 6.92
CA LEU A 37 7.75 -0.93 7.90
C LEU A 37 6.37 -0.71 7.26
N LEU A 38 6.21 0.39 6.54
CA LEU A 38 4.95 0.75 5.88
C LEU A 38 4.52 -0.34 4.88
N LYS A 39 5.47 -0.84 4.08
CA LYS A 39 5.23 -1.91 3.12
C LYS A 39 4.76 -3.20 3.78
N LYS A 40 5.37 -3.60 4.91
CA LYS A 40 4.95 -4.80 5.69
C LYS A 40 3.51 -4.69 6.19
N HIS A 41 3.03 -3.48 6.49
CA HIS A 41 1.66 -3.22 6.91
C HIS A 41 0.72 -2.84 5.75
N GLY A 42 1.19 -2.92 4.50
CA GLY A 42 0.42 -2.60 3.31
C GLY A 42 0.08 -1.11 3.18
N ILE A 43 0.79 -0.23 3.86
CA ILE A 43 0.63 1.22 3.74
C ILE A 43 1.46 1.68 2.53
N PRO A 44 0.87 2.39 1.55
CA PRO A 44 1.63 2.92 0.43
C PRO A 44 2.70 3.91 0.89
N ILE A 45 3.91 3.77 0.34
CA ILE A 45 5.07 4.60 0.71
C ILE A 45 5.12 5.93 -0.05
N ASP A 46 4.53 5.99 -1.25
CA ASP A 46 4.45 7.18 -2.08
C ASP A 46 3.08 7.31 -2.77
N LEU A 47 2.88 8.43 -3.48
CA LEU A 47 1.65 8.70 -4.22
C LEU A 47 1.41 7.68 -5.33
N ARG A 48 2.46 7.21 -5.99
CA ARG A 48 2.35 6.28 -7.12
C ARG A 48 1.84 4.92 -6.65
N ASP A 49 2.38 4.41 -5.56
CA ASP A 49 1.95 3.18 -4.90
C ASP A 49 0.53 3.31 -4.36
N ALA A 50 0.18 4.49 -3.81
CA ALA A 50 -1.19 4.76 -3.36
C ALA A 50 -2.20 4.72 -4.50
N LEU A 51 -1.87 5.37 -5.64
CA LEU A 51 -2.70 5.35 -6.85
C LEU A 51 -2.82 3.93 -7.41
N ARG A 52 -1.72 3.18 -7.44
CA ARG A 52 -1.71 1.79 -7.92
C ARG A 52 -2.60 0.90 -7.05
N LYS A 53 -2.52 1.02 -5.72
CA LYS A 53 -3.34 0.25 -4.79
C LYS A 53 -4.82 0.61 -4.90
N SER A 54 -5.14 1.91 -5.03
CA SER A 54 -6.52 2.39 -5.22
C SER A 54 -7.13 1.87 -6.52
N ALA A 55 -6.37 1.91 -7.62
CA ALA A 55 -6.79 1.35 -8.91
C ALA A 55 -6.86 -0.18 -8.93
N ALA A 56 -6.11 -0.88 -8.07
CA ALA A 56 -6.21 -2.32 -7.92
C ALA A 56 -7.47 -2.72 -7.13
N GLN A 57 -7.83 -1.96 -6.08
CA GLN A 57 -9.05 -2.17 -5.31
C GLN A 57 -10.31 -1.99 -6.17
N SER A 58 -10.36 -0.97 -7.02
CA SER A 58 -11.51 -0.77 -7.93
C SER A 58 -11.69 -1.90 -8.95
N LYS A 59 -10.61 -2.60 -9.33
CA LYS A 59 -10.67 -3.79 -10.20
C LYS A 59 -11.18 -5.03 -9.47
N THR A 60 -10.87 -5.19 -8.18
CA THR A 60 -11.41 -6.29 -7.38
C THR A 60 -12.90 -6.12 -7.04
N ASP A 61 -13.37 -4.88 -6.89
CA ASP A 61 -14.78 -4.59 -6.64
C ASP A 61 -15.67 -4.84 -7.87
N THR A 62 -15.14 -4.60 -9.07
CA THR A 62 -15.84 -4.90 -10.33
C THR A 62 -15.88 -6.39 -10.66
N ALA A 63 -14.91 -7.18 -10.17
CA ALA A 63 -14.87 -8.64 -10.36
C ALA A 63 -15.78 -9.43 -9.40
N LYS A 64 -16.27 -8.80 -8.32
CA LYS A 64 -17.19 -9.42 -7.34
C LYS A 64 -18.66 -9.06 -7.52
N SER A 65 -19.01 -8.31 -8.56
CA SER A 65 -20.43 -8.08 -8.88
C SER A 65 -20.96 -9.34 -9.59
N PRO A 66 -21.88 -10.12 -8.98
CA PRO A 66 -22.45 -11.27 -9.65
C PRO A 66 -23.28 -10.76 -10.83
N SER A 67 -22.82 -11.13 -12.03
CA SER A 67 -23.56 -11.25 -13.28
C SER A 67 -25.04 -10.88 -13.18
N ASN A 68 -25.40 -9.72 -13.72
CA ASN A 68 -26.78 -9.45 -14.13
C ASN A 68 -27.07 -10.31 -15.37
N SER A 69 -27.29 -11.61 -15.16
CA SER A 69 -27.64 -12.57 -16.21
C SER A 69 -29.01 -12.16 -16.79
N PRO A 70 -29.12 -11.89 -18.11
CA PRO A 70 -30.40 -11.56 -18.71
C PRO A 70 -31.31 -12.79 -18.66
N ARG A 71 -32.37 -12.68 -17.85
CA ARG A 71 -33.44 -13.67 -17.72
C ARG A 71 -33.98 -14.01 -19.12
N PRO A 72 -33.95 -15.26 -19.60
CA PRO A 72 -34.41 -15.58 -20.95
C PRO A 72 -35.91 -15.35 -21.02
N LYS A 73 -36.35 -14.52 -21.99
CA LYS A 73 -37.77 -14.30 -22.29
C LYS A 73 -38.38 -15.64 -22.73
N ALA A 74 -39.21 -16.22 -21.86
CA ALA A 74 -40.04 -17.36 -22.21
C ALA A 74 -40.92 -17.01 -23.42
N ARG A 75 -40.76 -17.80 -24.47
CA ARG A 75 -41.42 -17.66 -25.77
C ARG A 75 -42.90 -18.02 -25.63
N LYS A 76 -43.72 -17.14 -26.19
CA LYS A 76 -45.13 -17.28 -26.59
C LYS A 76 -45.45 -18.71 -27.05
N GLY A 77 -46.30 -19.41 -26.30
CA GLY A 77 -47.04 -20.60 -26.75
C GLY A 77 -48.50 -20.20 -27.03
N ARG A 78 -48.94 -20.42 -28.27
CA ARG A 78 -50.34 -20.40 -28.73
C ARG A 78 -50.98 -21.78 -28.47
N HIS A 79 -52.29 -21.87 -28.71
CA HIS A 79 -53.19 -23.05 -28.77
C HIS A 79 -53.84 -23.40 -27.41
N ALA A 80 -55.15 -23.61 -27.29
CA ALA A 80 -56.27 -23.69 -28.23
C ALA A 80 -57.55 -23.22 -27.52
#